data_AF-I3RKF8-F1
#
_entry.id   AF-I3RKF8-F1
#
_cell.length_a   1.000
_cell.length_b   1.000
_cell.length_c   1.000
_cell.angle_alpha   90.00
_cell.angle_beta   90.00
_cell.angle_gamma   90.00
#
_symmetry.space_group_name_H-M   'P 1'
#
loop_
_entity.id
_entity.type
_entity.pdbx_description
1 polymer ?
#
loop_
_entity_poly.entity_id
_entity_poly.type
_entity_poly.pdbx_seq_one_letter_code
_entity_poly.pdbx_strand_id
1 'polypeptide(L)'
;MAHHEASEGGGGYGSSPHMRTVAWSILVMGVSLAIVILLYVWFGWIPGSGFSDDIMREQQADLREQYGLPPAEQVTPKEAEIPPSLRNLQ
;
A
#
# COMPACT_ATOMS: atom_id res chain seq x y z
N MET A 1 -3.14 56.29 41.94
CA MET A 1 -4.16 55.62 41.11
C MET A 1 -3.54 55.26 39.78
N ALA A 2 -3.60 53.97 39.44
CA ALA A 2 -3.39 53.35 38.14
C ALA A 2 -2.10 53.68 37.37
N HIS A 3 -1.03 52.91 37.64
CA HIS A 3 -0.10 52.54 36.59
C HIS A 3 -0.81 51.50 35.70
N HIS A 4 -1.09 51.88 34.46
CA HIS A 4 -1.60 50.98 33.44
C HIS A 4 -0.52 49.95 33.12
N GLU A 5 -0.72 48.72 33.56
CA GLU A 5 -0.02 47.56 33.00
C GLU A 5 -0.53 47.35 31.58
N ALA A 6 0.24 47.81 30.60
CA ALA A 6 0.10 47.33 29.24
C ALA A 6 0.57 45.87 29.25
N SER A 7 -0.40 44.96 29.28
CA SER A 7 -0.22 43.55 28.96
C SER A 7 0.40 43.42 27.56
N GLU A 8 1.73 43.37 27.49
CA GLU A 8 2.47 42.83 26.35
C GLU A 8 2.29 41.30 26.32
N GLY A 9 1.14 40.88 25.85
CA GLY A 9 0.81 39.47 25.56
C GLY A 9 0.69 39.21 24.06
N GLY A 10 1.44 39.95 23.23
CA GLY A 10 1.36 39.92 21.77
C GLY A 10 2.55 39.20 21.12
N GLY A 11 2.88 37.98 21.58
CA GLY A 11 3.96 37.17 21.00
C GLY A 11 3.45 36.29 19.86
N GLY A 12 3.33 36.85 18.66
CA GLY A 12 2.87 36.13 17.47
C GLY A 12 3.71 34.87 17.17
N TYR A 13 3.04 33.86 16.60
CA TYR A 13 3.53 32.52 16.22
C TYR A 13 4.86 32.48 15.42
N GLY A 14 5.40 33.62 15.00
CA GLY A 14 6.62 33.77 14.20
C GLY A 14 7.86 34.31 14.91
N SER A 15 7.79 34.77 16.16
CA SER A 15 8.88 35.59 16.74
C SER A 15 9.78 34.91 17.77
N SER A 16 9.47 33.68 18.21
CA SER A 16 10.33 32.94 19.14
C SER A 16 11.08 31.80 18.43
N PRO A 17 12.41 31.67 18.64
CA PRO A 17 13.22 30.61 18.03
C PRO A 17 12.69 29.20 18.30
N HIS A 18 12.04 29.03 19.46
CA HIS A 18 11.44 27.77 19.88
C HIS A 18 10.19 27.42 19.04
N MET A 19 9.27 28.36 18.79
CA MET A 19 8.08 28.07 17.99
C MET A 19 8.40 27.79 16.52
N ARG A 20 9.44 28.45 15.97
CA ARG A 20 9.93 28.14 14.61
C ARG A 20 10.43 26.70 14.51
N THR A 21 11.13 26.22 15.53
CA THR A 21 11.65 24.84 15.58
C THR A 21 10.50 23.82 15.64
N VAL A 22 9.47 24.11 16.43
CA VAL A 22 8.25 23.28 16.53
C VAL A 22 7.50 23.24 15.20
N ALA A 23 7.40 24.36 14.48
CA ALA A 23 6.76 24.37 13.16
C ALA A 23 7.50 23.49 12.14
N TRP A 24 8.84 23.49 12.16
CA TRP A 24 9.65 22.61 11.32
C TRP A 24 9.50 21.14 11.67
N SER A 25 9.43 20.78 12.96
CA SER A 25 9.29 19.37 13.36
C SER A 25 7.94 18.79 12.94
N ILE A 26 6.85 19.56 13.06
CA ILE A 26 5.52 19.16 12.60
C ILE A 26 5.51 18.99 11.07
N LEU A 27 6.15 19.89 10.34
CA LEU A 27 6.27 19.80 8.88
C LEU A 27 7.03 18.54 8.45
N VAL A 28 8.18 18.25 9.07
CA VAL A 28 8.96 17.04 8.77
C VAL A 28 8.17 15.77 9.10
N MET A 29 7.47 15.76 10.25
CA MET A 29 6.59 14.65 10.61
C MET A 29 5.49 14.42 9.56
N GLY A 30 4.79 15.49 9.14
CA GLY A 30 3.75 15.40 8.11
C GLY A 30 4.27 14.93 6.75
N VAL A 31 5.41 15.49 6.30
CA VAL A 31 6.05 15.09 5.04
C VAL A 31 6.50 13.63 5.08
N SER A 32 7.05 13.18 6.21
CA SER A 32 7.48 11.78 6.35
C SER A 32 6.31 10.79 6.19
N LEU A 33 5.16 11.10 6.80
CA LEU A 33 3.95 10.28 6.66
C LEU A 33 3.39 10.33 5.22
N ALA A 34 3.39 11.52 4.61
CA ALA A 34 2.95 11.68 3.22
C ALA A 34 3.80 10.84 2.25
N ILE A 35 5.13 10.81 2.45
CA ILE A 35 6.03 9.98 1.65
C ILE A 35 5.69 8.48 1.82
N VAL A 36 5.50 8.02 3.06
CA VAL A 36 5.14 6.61 3.33
C VAL A 36 3.82 6.23 2.67
N ILE A 37 2.81 7.10 2.73
CA ILE A 37 1.51 6.89 2.07
C ILE A 37 1.68 6.85 0.55
N LEU A 38 2.46 7.76 -0.04
CA LEU A 38 2.71 7.77 -1.49
C LEU A 38 3.43 6.50 -1.94
N LEU A 39 4.45 6.05 -1.21
CA LEU A 39 5.13 4.78 -1.49
C LEU A 39 4.19 3.59 -1.36
N TYR A 40 3.31 3.59 -0.36
CA TYR A 40 2.30 2.54 -0.19
C TYR A 40 1.28 2.54 -1.34
N VAL A 41 0.81 3.70 -1.80
CA VAL A 41 -0.11 3.76 -2.95
C VAL A 41 0.59 3.33 -4.23
N TRP A 42 1.86 3.70 -4.40
CA TRP A 42 2.60 3.44 -5.63
C TRP A 42 3.05 1.98 -5.77
N PHE A 43 3.51 1.35 -4.67
CA PHE A 43 4.02 -0.03 -4.68
C PHE A 43 3.08 -1.04 -4.02
N GLY A 44 2.31 -0.61 -3.01
CA GLY A 44 1.52 -1.50 -2.16
C GLY A 44 0.09 -1.71 -2.63
N TRP A 45 -0.51 -0.77 -3.36
CA TRP A 45 -1.93 -0.89 -3.73
C TRP A 45 -2.17 -1.83 -4.92
N ILE A 46 -1.27 -1.89 -5.91
CA ILE A 46 -1.43 -2.73 -7.12
C ILE A 46 -0.02 -3.08 -7.66
N PRO A 47 0.49 -4.33 -7.54
CA PRO A 47 0.08 -5.45 -8.42
C PRO A 47 0.10 -6.82 -7.69
N GLY A 48 -0.75 -7.00 -6.66
CA GLY A 48 -0.69 -8.18 -5.79
C GLY A 48 -1.61 -9.35 -6.14
N SER A 49 -2.61 -9.19 -7.02
CA SER A 49 -3.56 -10.28 -7.33
C SER A 49 -3.28 -11.02 -8.63
N GLY A 50 -2.41 -10.49 -9.50
CA GLY A 50 -2.16 -11.06 -10.82
C GLY A 50 -0.73 -11.53 -11.06
N PHE A 51 0.28 -10.92 -10.41
CA PHE A 51 1.67 -11.23 -10.71
C PHE A 51 2.02 -12.70 -10.40
N SER A 52 1.64 -13.19 -9.23
CA SER A 52 1.86 -14.60 -8.86
C SER A 52 1.11 -15.54 -9.80
N ASP A 53 -0.15 -15.22 -10.13
CA ASP A 53 -0.98 -16.05 -11.01
C ASP A 53 -0.42 -16.10 -12.43
N ASP A 54 0.06 -14.96 -12.97
CA ASP A 54 0.65 -14.87 -14.31
C ASP A 54 1.97 -15.65 -14.38
N ILE A 55 2.86 -15.49 -13.41
CA ILE A 55 4.12 -16.24 -13.34
C ILE A 55 3.84 -17.74 -13.19
N MET A 56 2.88 -18.12 -12.33
CA MET A 56 2.49 -19.52 -12.19
C MET A 56 1.92 -20.08 -13.50
N ARG A 57 1.12 -19.30 -14.23
CA ARG A 57 0.57 -19.70 -15.54
C ARG A 57 1.68 -19.94 -16.57
N GLU A 58 2.65 -19.05 -16.63
CA GLU A 58 3.80 -19.15 -17.53
C GLU A 58 4.67 -20.36 -17.20
N GLN A 59 5.04 -20.54 -15.92
CA GLN A 59 5.78 -21.72 -15.45
C GLN A 59 5.04 -23.02 -15.78
N GLN A 60 3.73 -23.04 -15.61
CA GLN A 60 2.93 -24.23 -15.91
C GLN A 60 2.78 -24.48 -17.42
N ALA A 61 2.93 -23.45 -18.26
CA ALA A 61 2.97 -23.60 -19.71
C ALA A 61 4.31 -24.20 -20.16
N ASP A 62 5.42 -23.66 -19.66
CA ASP A 62 6.78 -24.13 -19.96
C ASP A 62 6.97 -25.60 -19.56
N LEU A 63 6.52 -25.98 -18.36
CA LEU A 63 6.56 -27.37 -17.90
C LEU A 63 5.74 -28.29 -18.80
N ARG A 64 4.57 -27.84 -19.27
CA ARG A 64 3.75 -28.66 -20.15
C ARG A 64 4.40 -28.87 -21.51
N GLU A 65 5.03 -27.83 -22.07
CA GLU A 65 5.79 -27.96 -23.32
C GLU A 65 6.96 -28.93 -23.16
N GLN A 66 7.75 -28.78 -22.08
CA GLN A 66 8.91 -29.62 -21.80
C GLN A 66 8.56 -31.12 -21.67
N TYR A 67 7.42 -31.43 -21.06
CA TYR A 67 6.99 -32.81 -20.81
C TYR A 67 5.94 -33.32 -21.81
N GLY A 68 5.63 -32.56 -22.87
CA GLY A 68 4.63 -32.93 -23.88
C GLY A 68 3.22 -33.14 -23.32
N LEU A 69 2.88 -32.42 -22.25
CA LEU A 69 1.59 -32.52 -21.59
C LEU A 69 0.50 -31.77 -22.38
N PRO A 70 -0.76 -32.24 -22.34
CA PRO A 70 -1.86 -31.54 -22.99
C PRO A 70 -2.08 -30.14 -22.40
N PRO A 71 -2.67 -29.21 -23.18
CA PRO A 71 -2.99 -27.87 -22.71
C PRO A 71 -3.78 -27.87 -21.39
N ALA A 72 -3.57 -26.84 -20.56
CA ALA A 72 -4.30 -26.70 -19.30
C ALA A 72 -5.81 -26.68 -19.56
N GLU A 73 -6.53 -27.60 -18.92
CA GLU A 73 -7.99 -27.64 -18.99
C GLU A 73 -8.57 -26.41 -18.29
N GLN A 74 -9.45 -25.70 -18.98
CA GLN A 74 -10.10 -24.51 -18.42
C GLN A 74 -11.14 -24.96 -17.40
N VAL A 75 -10.85 -24.74 -16.12
CA VAL A 75 -11.77 -25.05 -15.02
C VAL A 75 -13.03 -24.21 -15.20
N THR A 76 -14.17 -24.86 -15.41
CA THR A 76 -15.46 -24.18 -15.46
C THR A 76 -15.81 -23.59 -14.09
N PRO A 77 -16.65 -22.55 -14.00
CA PRO A 77 -17.02 -21.94 -12.71
C PRO A 77 -17.58 -22.95 -11.70
N LYS A 78 -18.32 -23.96 -12.17
CA LYS A 78 -18.84 -25.05 -11.33
C LYS A 78 -17.73 -25.97 -10.80
N GLU A 79 -16.70 -26.22 -11.59
CA GLU A 79 -15.55 -27.03 -11.17
C GLU A 79 -14.61 -26.24 -10.25
N ALA A 80 -14.59 -24.91 -10.32
CA ALA A 80 -13.82 -24.08 -9.41
C ALA A 80 -14.33 -24.17 -7.96
N GLU A 81 -15.64 -24.36 -7.78
CA GLU A 81 -16.28 -24.55 -6.47
C GLU A 81 -16.03 -25.94 -5.88
N ILE A 82 -15.62 -26.91 -6.70
CA ILE A 82 -15.38 -28.29 -6.28
C ILE A 82 -13.87 -28.53 -6.21
N PRO A 83 -13.32 -28.95 -5.05
CA PRO A 83 -11.90 -29.24 -4.94
C PRO A 83 -11.51 -30.36 -5.92
N PRO A 84 -10.30 -30.33 -6.50
CA PRO A 84 -9.89 -31.27 -7.56
C PRO A 84 -10.08 -32.74 -7.20
N SER A 85 -9.92 -33.10 -5.93
CA SER A 85 -10.10 -34.46 -5.41
C SER A 85 -11.54 -34.97 -5.48
N LEU A 86 -12.54 -34.08 -5.54
CA LEU A 86 -13.96 -34.42 -5.56
C LEU A 86 -14.62 -34.27 -6.94
N ARG A 87 -13.89 -33.77 -7.95
CA ARG A 87 -14.45 -33.51 -9.29
C ARG A 87 -14.84 -34.79 -10.06
N ASN A 88 -14.19 -35.91 -9.77
CA ASN A 88 -14.42 -37.20 -10.46
C ASN A 88 -15.41 -38.13 -9.73
N LEU A 89 -16.09 -37.65 -8.69
CA LEU A 89 -17.00 -38.44 -7.86
C LEU A 89 -18.49 -38.12 -8.11
N GLN A 90 -18.80 -37.33 -9.14
CA GLN A 90 -20.17 -36.98 -9.54
C GLN A 90 -20.63 -37.77 -10.77
#